data_AF-A0A0L0VXU7-F1
#
_entry.id   AF-A0A0L0VXU7-F1
#
_cell.length_a   1.000
_cell.length_b   1.000
_cell.length_c   1.000
_cell.angle_alpha   90.00
_cell.angle_beta   90.00
_cell.angle_gamma   90.00
#
_symmetry.space_group_name_H-M   'P 1'
#
loop_
_entity.id
_entity.type
_entity.pdbx_description
1 polymer ?
#
loop_
_entity_poly.entity_id
_entity_poly.type
_entity_poly.pdbx_seq_one_letter_code
_entity_poly.pdbx_strand_id
1 'polypeptide(L)'
;MSFSILEDVRATHQELDRLTSHLTTILLPGPPQSHRDKLIQAHRAKYLTELIVLRAGNLLESYTDRDHDRINEIEKLSSDTTTGGQLNEFYNRLSRLDDYHRKYPNHSNSDLAAQFDWSGLEGEVIDGRDFIDRMFTGEELLGRYLDLHILHDTFNNLTSTSNLASKRLAYISYIDTFDQFDNITRTTKSRPEYLTYLKDLSDYLESFYRRTHPLYDLDVDLNTLFTEFETKWDAGEVSGWTYEESENTEGIWCEACTKLYSKQTVYDAHLKSKRHLKAFEKLKAIDTTATTTGTKASSEPSSNSLKELRRAKDRPVAFLEQQIKLLGKLLNSFRVDTKANVERRAALTDKERQQEIEEYEEREAKERLEAERQAELAINSGGGAGNGEAVDDDEDDEARIYNPLKLPLGWDGKPIPYWLYKLHGLGVEYKCEICSDFVYMGRKNFERHFQESRHAFGMRALGLPNSKHFHEITRIEDAFALAEKLKSEGRAEIFRDETMEELEDDEGNVYNRKTYEDLQRQGLL
;
A
#
# COMPACT_ATOMS: atom_id res chain seq x y z
N MET A 1 -18.52 0.87 25.39
CA MET A 1 -19.42 0.21 26.36
C MET A 1 -20.52 1.17 26.69
N SER A 2 -21.76 0.91 26.29
CA SER A 2 -22.88 1.75 26.68
C SER A 2 -23.69 1.15 27.79
N PHE A 3 -23.60 1.83 28.92
CA PHE A 3 -24.61 1.75 29.97
C PHE A 3 -25.73 2.78 29.74
N SER A 4 -25.61 3.59 28.68
CA SER A 4 -26.44 4.76 28.38
C SER A 4 -26.38 5.05 26.88
N ILE A 5 -27.51 5.43 26.29
CA ILE A 5 -27.56 5.88 24.89
C ILE A 5 -26.84 7.22 24.72
N LEU A 6 -26.80 8.04 25.78
CA LEU A 6 -26.06 9.31 25.78
C LEU A 6 -24.56 9.06 25.68
N GLU A 7 -24.05 8.01 26.32
CA GLU A 7 -22.64 7.63 26.20
C GLU A 7 -22.32 7.04 24.82
N ASP A 8 -23.22 6.27 24.21
CA ASP A 8 -23.05 5.82 22.82
C ASP A 8 -23.01 6.98 21.84
N VAL A 9 -23.94 7.92 21.97
CA VAL A 9 -23.97 9.14 21.14
C VAL A 9 -22.70 9.97 21.35
N ARG A 10 -22.25 10.14 22.61
CA ARG A 10 -21.01 10.86 22.92
C ARG A 10 -19.78 10.14 22.34
N ALA A 11 -19.72 8.82 22.48
CA ALA A 11 -18.61 8.00 21.98
C ALA A 11 -18.55 7.98 20.45
N THR A 12 -19.70 7.90 19.78
CA THR A 12 -19.77 7.96 18.30
C THR A 12 -19.39 9.34 17.78
N HIS A 13 -19.79 10.44 18.43
CA HIS A 13 -19.28 11.79 18.12
C HIS A 13 -17.76 11.88 18.31
N GLN A 14 -17.24 11.37 19.41
CA GLN A 14 -15.80 11.35 19.65
C GLN A 14 -15.04 10.52 18.59
N GLU A 15 -15.60 9.40 18.15
CA GLU A 15 -15.04 8.60 17.05
C GLU A 15 -15.05 9.38 15.73
N LEU A 16 -16.14 10.09 15.41
CA LEU A 16 -16.21 10.95 14.22
C LEU A 16 -15.17 12.08 14.25
N ASP A 17 -15.01 12.76 15.39
CA ASP A 17 -13.99 13.79 15.57
C ASP A 17 -12.58 13.20 15.39
N ARG A 18 -12.35 12.00 15.93
CA ARG A 18 -11.08 11.29 15.76
C ARG A 18 -10.84 10.94 14.30
N LEU A 19 -11.79 10.33 13.60
CA LEU A 19 -11.66 9.97 12.18
C LEU A 19 -11.41 11.22 11.32
N THR A 20 -12.10 12.32 11.61
CA THR A 20 -11.90 13.60 10.93
C THR A 20 -10.50 14.17 11.19
N SER A 21 -10.00 14.07 12.42
CA SER A 21 -8.64 14.47 12.78
C SER A 21 -7.58 13.64 12.04
N HIS A 22 -7.83 12.34 11.84
CA HIS A 22 -6.95 11.49 11.04
C HIS A 22 -7.01 11.84 9.56
N LEU A 23 -8.19 12.07 9.01
CA LEU A 23 -8.36 12.49 7.62
C LEU A 23 -7.65 13.83 7.36
N THR A 24 -7.76 14.79 8.27
CA THR A 24 -7.04 16.06 8.16
C THR A 24 -5.52 15.88 8.24
N THR A 25 -5.04 15.00 9.12
CA THR A 25 -3.61 14.64 9.21
C THR A 25 -3.09 14.00 7.92
N ILE A 26 -3.92 13.26 7.19
CA ILE A 26 -3.56 12.69 5.88
C ILE A 26 -3.55 13.76 4.79
N LEU A 27 -4.49 14.71 4.79
CA LEU A 27 -4.67 15.68 3.70
C LEU A 27 -3.83 16.97 3.83
N LEU A 28 -3.45 17.37 5.05
CA LEU A 28 -2.74 18.62 5.33
C LEU A 28 -1.21 18.68 5.08
N PRO A 29 -0.40 17.60 5.20
CA PRO A 29 1.06 17.71 5.21
C PRO A 29 1.73 18.08 3.88
N GLY A 30 0.97 18.60 2.91
CA GLY A 30 1.46 19.04 1.60
C GLY A 30 1.24 18.00 0.50
N PRO A 31 1.66 18.31 -0.75
CA PRO A 31 1.54 17.37 -1.85
C PRO A 31 2.41 16.13 -1.60
N PRO A 32 1.94 14.93 -1.95
CA PRO A 32 2.68 13.69 -1.81
C PRO A 32 3.97 13.72 -2.65
N GLN A 33 5.05 13.15 -2.11
CA GLN A 33 6.38 13.17 -2.73
C GLN A 33 6.46 12.22 -3.93
N SER A 34 5.87 11.03 -3.83
CA SER A 34 5.83 10.04 -4.90
C SER A 34 4.41 9.81 -5.44
N HIS A 35 4.34 9.27 -6.67
CA HIS A 35 3.06 8.86 -7.26
C HIS A 35 2.38 7.77 -6.41
N ARG A 36 3.18 6.87 -5.82
CA ARG A 36 2.69 5.81 -4.94
C ARG A 36 2.09 6.41 -3.68
N ASP A 37 2.80 7.34 -3.05
CA ASP A 37 2.32 8.04 -1.85
C ASP A 37 1.02 8.80 -2.12
N LYS A 38 0.88 9.40 -3.30
CA LYS A 38 -0.36 10.05 -3.74
C LYS A 38 -1.55 9.08 -3.74
N LEU A 39 -1.35 7.88 -4.28
CA LEU A 39 -2.40 6.86 -4.30
C LEU A 39 -2.70 6.32 -2.90
N ILE A 40 -1.67 6.05 -2.10
CA ILE A 40 -1.83 5.62 -0.71
C ILE A 40 -2.65 6.64 0.08
N GLN A 41 -2.28 7.91 -0.01
CA GLN A 41 -2.98 9.02 0.64
C GLN A 41 -4.44 9.10 0.18
N ALA A 42 -4.69 9.02 -1.12
CA ALA A 42 -6.04 9.14 -1.68
C ALA A 42 -6.95 7.95 -1.29
N HIS A 43 -6.44 6.72 -1.32
CA HIS A 43 -7.20 5.53 -0.91
C HIS A 43 -7.49 5.52 0.60
N ARG A 44 -6.50 5.88 1.43
CA ARG A 44 -6.71 6.01 2.88
C ARG A 44 -7.72 7.11 3.21
N ALA A 45 -7.64 8.25 2.51
CA ALA A 45 -8.60 9.33 2.66
C ALA A 45 -10.02 8.90 2.26
N LYS A 46 -10.16 8.15 1.15
CA LYS A 46 -11.44 7.57 0.72
C LYS A 46 -12.01 6.66 1.82
N TYR A 47 -11.22 5.72 2.30
CA TYR A 47 -11.64 4.79 3.36
C TYR A 47 -12.12 5.51 4.62
N LEU A 48 -11.36 6.49 5.12
CA LEU A 48 -11.77 7.27 6.28
C LEU A 48 -13.07 8.03 6.02
N THR A 49 -13.24 8.56 4.81
CA THR A 49 -14.47 9.27 4.44
C THR A 49 -15.68 8.33 4.44
N GLU A 50 -15.55 7.13 3.88
CA GLU A 50 -16.61 6.10 3.91
C GLU A 50 -16.94 5.67 5.33
N LEU A 51 -15.92 5.48 6.17
CA LEU A 51 -16.09 5.14 7.58
C LEU A 51 -16.78 6.27 8.37
N ILE A 52 -16.41 7.53 8.11
CA ILE A 52 -17.07 8.71 8.68
C ILE A 52 -18.55 8.74 8.27
N VAL A 53 -18.86 8.54 6.99
CA VAL A 53 -20.24 8.53 6.48
C VAL A 53 -21.05 7.40 7.15
N LEU A 54 -20.49 6.20 7.24
CA LEU A 54 -21.12 5.06 7.90
C LEU A 54 -21.42 5.36 9.38
N ARG A 55 -20.43 5.88 10.12
CA ARG A 55 -20.58 6.23 11.54
C ARG A 55 -21.58 7.37 11.75
N ALA A 56 -21.56 8.38 10.87
CA ALA A 56 -22.51 9.49 10.91
C ALA A 56 -23.94 9.02 10.62
N GLY A 57 -24.12 8.06 9.70
CA GLY A 57 -25.40 7.40 9.43
C GLY A 57 -25.95 6.68 10.66
N ASN A 58 -25.13 5.84 11.30
CA ASN A 58 -25.50 5.12 12.53
C ASN A 58 -25.88 6.10 13.67
N LEU A 59 -25.13 7.21 13.78
CA LEU A 59 -25.41 8.25 14.75
C LEU A 59 -26.75 8.94 14.45
N LEU A 60 -27.05 9.24 13.18
CA LEU A 60 -28.33 9.83 12.78
C LEU A 60 -29.51 8.90 13.10
N GLU A 61 -29.35 7.60 12.86
CA GLU A 61 -30.34 6.59 13.27
C GLU A 61 -30.55 6.59 14.79
N SER A 62 -29.48 6.69 15.59
CA SER A 62 -29.60 6.74 17.06
C SER A 62 -30.42 7.93 17.56
N TYR A 63 -30.46 9.05 16.82
CA TYR A 63 -31.28 10.21 17.18
C TYR A 63 -32.76 10.07 16.87
N THR A 64 -33.13 9.17 15.93
CA THR A 64 -34.53 8.92 15.56
C THR A 64 -35.32 8.22 16.67
N ASP A 65 -34.64 7.58 17.64
CA ASP A 65 -35.23 7.03 18.86
C ASP A 65 -36.41 6.07 18.60
N ARG A 66 -36.24 5.17 17.62
CA ARG A 66 -37.27 4.21 17.18
C ARG A 66 -37.76 3.30 18.30
N ASP A 67 -36.86 2.89 19.19
CA ASP A 67 -37.14 1.98 20.30
C ASP A 67 -37.54 2.72 21.60
N HIS A 68 -37.62 4.06 21.55
CA HIS A 68 -37.91 4.94 22.69
C HIS A 68 -36.90 4.83 23.86
N ASP A 69 -35.75 4.21 23.65
CA ASP A 69 -34.72 4.01 24.68
C ASP A 69 -34.18 5.32 25.23
N ARG A 70 -34.06 6.37 24.40
CA ARG A 70 -33.61 7.69 24.86
C ARG A 70 -34.65 8.34 25.76
N ILE A 71 -35.93 8.31 25.37
CA ILE A 71 -37.02 8.83 26.19
C ILE A 71 -37.08 8.06 27.52
N ASN A 72 -37.02 6.72 27.47
CA ASN A 72 -37.03 5.86 28.65
C ASN A 72 -35.85 6.16 29.59
N GLU A 73 -34.67 6.45 29.03
CA GLU A 73 -33.50 6.82 29.82
C GLU A 73 -33.64 8.20 30.46
N ILE A 74 -34.13 9.19 29.73
CA ILE A 74 -34.40 10.55 30.26
C ILE A 74 -35.47 10.48 31.34
N GLU A 75 -36.50 9.65 31.18
CA GLU A 75 -37.51 9.43 32.19
C GLU A 75 -36.90 8.80 33.45
N LYS A 76 -36.05 7.78 33.32
CA LYS A 76 -35.33 7.20 34.47
C LYS A 76 -34.43 8.21 35.20
N LEU A 77 -33.85 9.16 34.47
CA LEU A 77 -33.05 10.24 35.06
C LEU A 77 -33.90 11.36 35.69
N SER A 78 -35.16 11.51 35.25
CA SER A 78 -36.06 12.61 35.66
C SER A 78 -37.21 12.19 36.59
N SER A 79 -37.45 10.89 36.77
CA SER A 79 -38.66 10.32 37.39
C SER A 79 -38.77 10.50 38.90
N ASP A 80 -37.79 11.12 39.56
CA ASP A 80 -37.90 11.43 40.99
C ASP A 80 -37.75 12.94 41.23
N THR A 81 -38.84 13.63 41.57
CA THR A 81 -38.81 15.07 41.88
C THR A 81 -38.40 15.34 43.33
N THR A 82 -38.13 14.29 44.13
CA THR A 82 -37.58 14.44 45.47
C THR A 82 -36.05 14.45 45.44
N THR A 83 -35.45 15.43 46.12
CA THR A 83 -34.01 15.75 46.08
C THR A 83 -33.06 14.59 46.41
N GLY A 84 -33.56 13.49 46.99
CA GLY A 84 -32.80 12.28 47.34
C GLY A 84 -32.85 11.15 46.31
N GLY A 85 -33.89 11.07 45.47
CA GLY A 85 -34.07 9.97 44.53
C GLY A 85 -33.35 10.15 43.19
N GLN A 86 -33.20 11.40 42.74
CA GLN A 86 -32.48 11.76 41.50
C GLN A 86 -31.05 11.25 41.47
N LEU A 87 -30.39 11.23 42.63
CA LEU A 87 -29.00 10.83 42.74
C LEU A 87 -28.81 9.30 42.86
N ASN A 88 -29.86 8.54 43.18
CA ASN A 88 -29.73 7.09 43.37
C ASN A 88 -29.37 6.37 42.06
N GLU A 89 -30.03 6.72 40.95
CA GLU A 89 -29.71 6.16 39.63
C GLU A 89 -28.29 6.55 39.20
N PHE A 90 -27.87 7.78 39.50
CA PHE A 90 -26.50 8.24 39.27
C PHE A 90 -25.46 7.41 40.04
N TYR A 91 -25.66 7.19 41.35
CA TYR A 91 -24.75 6.38 42.17
C TYR A 91 -24.72 4.91 41.75
N ASN A 92 -25.85 4.35 41.29
CA ASN A 92 -25.89 2.99 40.75
C ASN A 92 -25.04 2.87 39.47
N ARG A 93 -25.12 3.84 38.57
CA ARG A 93 -24.28 3.89 37.36
C ARG A 93 -22.81 4.08 37.70
N LEU A 94 -22.51 4.96 38.65
CA LEU A 94 -21.15 5.19 39.13
C LEU A 94 -20.53 3.92 39.73
N SER A 95 -21.27 3.19 40.57
CA SER A 95 -20.79 1.93 41.15
C SER A 95 -20.44 0.89 40.07
N ARG A 96 -21.25 0.78 39.01
CA ARG A 96 -20.96 -0.12 37.88
C ARG A 96 -19.71 0.31 37.12
N LEU A 97 -19.52 1.62 36.95
CA LEU A 97 -18.35 2.19 36.29
C LEU A 97 -17.08 1.93 37.12
N ASP A 98 -17.14 2.13 38.43
CA ASP A 98 -16.04 1.81 39.35
C ASP A 98 -15.68 0.32 39.33
N ASP A 99 -16.67 -0.57 39.34
CA ASP A 99 -16.45 -2.03 39.25
C ASP A 99 -15.80 -2.41 37.92
N TYR A 100 -16.17 -1.74 36.82
CA TYR A 100 -15.53 -1.95 35.53
C TYR A 100 -14.07 -1.47 35.53
N HIS A 101 -13.78 -0.26 36.01
CA HIS A 101 -12.41 0.25 36.07
C HIS A 101 -11.51 -0.55 37.02
N ARG A 102 -12.09 -1.13 38.09
CA ARG A 102 -11.38 -2.10 38.95
C ARG A 102 -11.03 -3.39 38.20
N LYS A 103 -11.93 -3.86 37.32
CA LYS A 103 -11.72 -5.07 36.52
C LYS A 103 -10.75 -4.85 35.35
N TYR A 104 -10.74 -3.64 34.78
CA TYR A 104 -9.91 -3.27 33.63
C TYR A 104 -9.09 -1.99 33.90
N PRO A 105 -8.10 -2.05 34.81
CA PRO A 105 -7.33 -0.88 35.22
C PRO A 105 -6.44 -0.29 34.12
N ASN A 106 -6.10 -1.09 33.10
CA ASN A 106 -5.26 -0.67 31.97
C ASN A 106 -6.07 -0.41 30.69
N HIS A 107 -7.40 -0.31 30.78
CA HIS A 107 -8.20 0.04 29.61
C HIS A 107 -7.91 1.50 29.25
N SER A 108 -7.02 1.72 28.27
CA SER A 108 -6.74 3.06 27.76
C SER A 108 -8.01 3.64 27.17
N ASN A 109 -8.40 4.83 27.62
CA ASN A 109 -9.28 5.65 26.79
C ASN A 109 -8.52 5.92 25.50
N SER A 110 -9.16 5.66 24.35
CA SER A 110 -8.57 6.00 23.06
C SER A 110 -8.35 7.51 23.04
N ASP A 111 -7.09 7.92 23.23
CA ASP A 111 -6.69 9.32 23.16
C ASP A 111 -6.99 9.83 21.75
N LEU A 112 -7.42 11.08 21.63
CA LEU A 112 -7.61 11.73 20.33
C LEU A 112 -6.30 11.74 19.54
N ALA A 113 -5.16 11.76 20.24
CA ALA A 113 -3.81 11.70 19.66
C ALA A 113 -3.34 10.28 19.30
N ALA A 114 -4.11 9.22 19.62
CA ALA A 114 -3.71 7.86 19.31
C ALA A 114 -3.79 7.64 17.78
N GLN A 115 -2.68 7.19 17.22
CA GLN A 115 -2.56 6.91 15.79
C GLN A 115 -3.65 5.95 15.32
N PHE A 116 -4.20 6.21 14.13
CA PHE A 116 -5.17 5.30 13.52
C PHE A 116 -4.49 3.98 13.19
N ASP A 117 -5.05 2.92 13.74
CA ASP A 117 -4.57 1.56 13.48
C ASP A 117 -5.19 1.07 12.17
N TRP A 118 -4.35 0.98 11.14
CA TRP A 118 -4.74 0.45 9.83
C TRP A 118 -4.79 -1.09 9.80
N SER A 119 -4.17 -1.77 10.78
CA SER A 119 -4.00 -3.23 10.79
C SER A 119 -5.22 -4.00 11.28
N GLY A 120 -6.10 -3.34 12.04
CA GLY A 120 -7.32 -3.94 12.62
C GLY A 120 -8.57 -3.89 11.73
N LEU A 121 -8.44 -3.52 10.45
CA LEU A 121 -9.57 -3.36 9.54
C LEU A 121 -10.08 -4.72 9.02
N GLU A 122 -11.24 -5.17 9.51
CA GLU A 122 -11.91 -6.34 8.97
C GLU A 122 -12.41 -6.05 7.54
N GLY A 123 -11.92 -6.81 6.54
CA GLY A 123 -12.54 -6.93 5.21
C GLY A 123 -11.83 -6.20 4.06
N GLU A 124 -11.15 -5.09 4.31
CA GLU A 124 -10.31 -4.41 3.32
C GLU A 124 -8.87 -4.37 3.79
N VAL A 125 -7.97 -5.07 3.09
CA VAL A 125 -6.53 -5.07 3.39
C VAL A 125 -5.93 -3.76 2.91
N ILE A 126 -6.33 -2.64 3.53
CA ILE A 126 -5.68 -1.31 3.43
C ILE A 126 -4.55 -1.22 4.48
N ASP A 127 -4.04 -2.38 4.90
CA ASP A 127 -2.88 -2.51 5.76
C ASP A 127 -1.64 -2.89 4.94
N GLY A 128 -0.49 -2.38 5.38
CA GLY A 128 0.78 -2.48 4.67
C GLY A 128 0.90 -1.50 3.51
N ARG A 129 2.11 -1.29 2.99
CA ARG A 129 2.34 -0.43 1.80
C ARG A 129 1.99 -1.16 0.49
N ASP A 130 1.82 -2.48 0.53
CA ASP A 130 1.64 -3.34 -0.66
C ASP A 130 0.19 -3.41 -1.15
N PHE A 131 -0.77 -2.81 -0.43
CA PHE A 131 -2.17 -2.89 -0.85
C PHE A 131 -2.41 -2.23 -2.21
N ILE A 132 -1.67 -1.16 -2.51
CA ILE A 132 -1.70 -0.49 -3.81
C ILE A 132 -1.15 -1.41 -4.91
N ASP A 133 -0.11 -2.19 -4.65
CA ASP A 133 0.46 -3.12 -5.65
C ASP A 133 -0.53 -4.23 -6.01
N ARG A 134 -1.38 -4.63 -5.07
CA ARG A 134 -2.43 -5.63 -5.32
C ARG A 134 -3.59 -5.05 -6.12
N MET A 135 -3.77 -3.73 -6.12
CA MET A 135 -4.83 -3.06 -6.86
C MET A 135 -4.51 -2.93 -8.34
N PHE A 136 -3.24 -2.88 -8.74
CA PHE A 136 -2.84 -2.62 -10.13
C PHE A 136 -2.08 -3.80 -10.73
N THR A 137 -2.18 -3.97 -12.05
CA THR A 137 -1.31 -4.91 -12.75
C THR A 137 0.07 -4.28 -12.98
N GLY A 138 1.08 -5.11 -13.25
CA GLY A 138 2.42 -4.62 -13.56
C GLY A 138 2.47 -3.72 -14.80
N GLU A 139 1.63 -3.99 -15.81
CA GLU A 139 1.57 -3.17 -17.03
C GLU A 139 0.85 -1.83 -16.82
N GLU A 140 -0.01 -1.72 -15.80
CA GLU A 140 -0.67 -0.46 -15.43
C GLU A 140 0.28 0.51 -14.72
N LEU A 141 1.41 0.03 -14.19
CA LEU A 141 2.43 0.80 -13.45
C LEU A 141 1.81 1.74 -12.40
N LEU A 142 1.09 1.13 -11.45
CA LEU A 142 0.33 1.81 -10.39
C LEU A 142 -0.70 2.81 -10.96
N GLY A 143 -1.34 2.48 -12.07
CA GLY A 143 -2.39 3.31 -12.67
C GLY A 143 -1.88 4.48 -13.52
N ARG A 144 -0.60 4.47 -13.93
CA ARG A 144 -0.06 5.42 -14.91
C ARG A 144 -0.54 5.13 -16.33
N TYR A 145 -0.73 3.86 -16.64
CA TYR A 145 -1.09 3.39 -17.97
C TYR A 145 -2.29 2.44 -17.92
N LEU A 146 -3.00 2.34 -19.04
CA LEU A 146 -4.11 1.41 -19.24
C LEU A 146 -3.57 0.12 -19.86
N ASP A 147 -3.89 -1.03 -19.27
CA ASP A 147 -3.62 -2.34 -19.87
C ASP A 147 -4.82 -2.83 -20.69
N LEU A 148 -4.81 -2.49 -21.98
CA LEU A 148 -5.87 -2.86 -22.91
C LEU A 148 -5.53 -4.06 -23.81
N HIS A 149 -4.44 -4.79 -23.58
CA HIS A 149 -3.99 -5.84 -24.52
C HIS A 149 -5.00 -6.99 -24.66
N ILE A 150 -5.53 -7.46 -23.54
CA ILE A 150 -6.54 -8.54 -23.54
C ILE A 150 -7.81 -8.08 -24.27
N LEU A 151 -8.24 -6.84 -24.02
CA LEU A 151 -9.42 -6.23 -24.65
C LEU A 151 -9.22 -5.98 -26.15
N HIS A 152 -8.00 -5.65 -26.56
CA HIS A 152 -7.64 -5.52 -27.97
C HIS A 152 -7.73 -6.85 -28.73
N ASP A 153 -7.27 -7.93 -28.13
CA ASP A 153 -7.34 -9.25 -28.73
C ASP A 153 -8.79 -9.77 -28.80
N THR A 154 -9.59 -9.56 -27.76
CA THR A 154 -11.02 -9.88 -27.80
C THR A 154 -11.74 -9.06 -28.87
N PHE A 155 -11.44 -7.77 -29.01
CA PHE A 155 -11.98 -6.92 -30.07
C PHE A 155 -11.63 -7.43 -31.48
N ASN A 156 -10.36 -7.78 -31.72
CA ASN A 156 -9.92 -8.31 -33.02
C ASN A 156 -10.62 -9.63 -33.37
N ASN A 157 -10.87 -10.48 -32.37
CA ASN A 157 -11.60 -11.75 -32.55
C ASN A 157 -13.07 -11.52 -32.95
N LEU A 158 -13.70 -10.44 -32.47
CA LEU A 158 -15.05 -10.04 -32.89
C LEU A 158 -15.08 -9.59 -34.35
N THR A 159 -14.10 -8.79 -34.78
CA THR A 159 -14.05 -8.22 -36.13
C THR A 159 -13.63 -9.23 -37.19
N SER A 160 -12.76 -10.18 -36.84
CA SER A 160 -12.21 -11.20 -37.77
C SER A 160 -13.27 -12.19 -38.31
N THR A 161 -14.44 -12.26 -37.67
CA THR A 161 -15.52 -13.18 -38.06
C THR A 161 -16.62 -12.50 -38.89
N SER A 162 -16.52 -11.19 -39.12
CA SER A 162 -17.34 -10.50 -40.12
C SER A 162 -16.70 -10.70 -41.50
N ASN A 163 -17.49 -10.89 -42.57
CA ASN A 163 -17.02 -11.09 -43.96
C ASN A 163 -16.24 -9.89 -44.55
N LEU A 164 -15.84 -8.93 -43.71
CA LEU A 164 -14.93 -7.88 -44.07
C LEU A 164 -13.53 -8.36 -43.69
N ALA A 165 -12.69 -8.56 -44.69
CA ALA A 165 -11.23 -8.69 -44.58
C ALA A 165 -10.60 -7.38 -44.03
N SER A 166 -11.18 -6.84 -42.96
CA SER A 166 -10.70 -5.69 -42.21
C SER A 166 -9.43 -6.16 -41.52
N LYS A 167 -8.31 -5.63 -41.99
CA LYS A 167 -6.99 -5.72 -41.39
C LYS A 167 -7.10 -5.67 -39.85
N ARG A 168 -6.48 -6.63 -39.15
CA ARG A 168 -6.37 -6.62 -37.68
C ARG A 168 -5.99 -5.22 -37.22
N LEU A 169 -6.77 -4.65 -36.31
CA LEU A 169 -6.52 -3.29 -35.83
C LEU A 169 -5.22 -3.32 -35.03
N ALA A 170 -4.31 -2.38 -35.29
CA ALA A 170 -3.08 -2.27 -34.49
C ALA A 170 -3.43 -1.78 -33.08
N TYR A 171 -2.64 -2.17 -32.07
CA TYR A 171 -2.91 -1.84 -30.67
C TYR A 171 -2.99 -0.32 -30.42
N ILE A 172 -2.04 0.45 -30.97
CA ILE A 172 -2.04 1.92 -30.88
C ILE A 172 -3.31 2.52 -31.49
N SER A 173 -3.74 2.03 -32.65
CA SER A 173 -4.97 2.50 -33.29
C SER A 173 -6.20 2.14 -32.47
N TYR A 174 -6.20 0.97 -31.80
CA TYR A 174 -7.27 0.56 -30.91
C TYR A 174 -7.40 1.47 -29.69
N ILE A 175 -6.27 1.86 -29.07
CA ILE A 175 -6.26 2.83 -27.96
C ILE A 175 -6.95 4.15 -28.36
N ASP A 176 -6.80 4.61 -29.60
CA ASP A 176 -7.43 5.86 -30.05
C ASP A 176 -8.94 5.72 -30.36
N THR A 177 -9.43 4.50 -30.61
CA THR A 177 -10.77 4.26 -31.17
C THR A 177 -11.69 3.39 -30.31
N PHE A 178 -11.25 2.88 -29.15
CA PHE A 178 -12.08 1.95 -28.34
C PHE A 178 -13.38 2.59 -27.83
N ASP A 179 -13.45 3.92 -27.76
CA ASP A 179 -14.62 4.73 -27.39
C ASP A 179 -15.47 5.15 -28.62
N GLN A 180 -15.06 4.78 -29.83
CA GLN A 180 -15.72 5.17 -31.09
C GLN A 180 -16.53 4.00 -31.67
N PHE A 181 -17.85 4.01 -31.44
CA PHE A 181 -18.76 2.93 -31.85
C PHE A 181 -19.49 3.17 -33.18
N ASP A 182 -19.22 4.29 -33.87
CA ASP A 182 -19.98 4.72 -35.04
C ASP A 182 -19.69 3.84 -36.28
N ASN A 183 -18.47 3.29 -36.36
CA ASN A 183 -18.04 2.44 -37.46
C ASN A 183 -18.40 0.95 -37.29
N ILE A 184 -19.06 0.58 -36.19
CA ILE A 184 -19.40 -0.82 -35.88
C ILE A 184 -20.78 -1.16 -36.44
N THR A 185 -20.84 -2.19 -37.29
CA THR A 185 -22.08 -2.61 -37.96
C THR A 185 -23.10 -3.20 -36.98
N ARG A 186 -24.40 -2.97 -37.24
CA ARG A 186 -25.52 -3.49 -36.45
C ARG A 186 -25.49 -5.03 -36.30
N THR A 187 -25.00 -5.72 -37.33
CA THR A 187 -24.82 -7.18 -37.33
C THR A 187 -23.81 -7.63 -36.28
N THR A 188 -22.73 -6.87 -36.08
CA THR A 188 -21.72 -7.11 -35.04
C THR A 188 -22.27 -6.77 -33.66
N LYS A 189 -22.97 -5.63 -33.52
CA LYS A 189 -23.59 -5.20 -32.25
C LYS A 189 -24.63 -6.18 -31.71
N SER A 190 -25.30 -6.91 -32.60
CA SER A 190 -26.32 -7.91 -32.24
C SER A 190 -25.75 -9.22 -31.66
N ARG A 191 -24.43 -9.41 -31.73
CA ARG A 191 -23.76 -10.64 -31.31
C ARG A 191 -23.58 -10.66 -29.79
N PRO A 192 -23.78 -11.82 -29.13
CA PRO A 192 -23.60 -11.92 -27.68
C PRO A 192 -22.14 -11.66 -27.27
N GLU A 193 -21.17 -12.04 -28.09
CA GLU A 193 -19.75 -11.85 -27.78
C GLU A 193 -19.37 -10.35 -27.72
N TYR A 194 -20.06 -9.50 -28.49
CA TYR A 194 -19.86 -8.05 -28.44
C TYR A 194 -20.36 -7.46 -27.13
N LEU A 195 -21.51 -7.92 -26.62
CA LEU A 195 -22.03 -7.50 -25.32
C LEU A 195 -21.06 -7.90 -24.19
N THR A 196 -20.50 -9.11 -24.24
CA THR A 196 -19.47 -9.54 -23.28
C THR A 196 -18.25 -8.64 -23.33
N TYR A 197 -17.72 -8.36 -24.52
CA TYR A 197 -16.60 -7.44 -24.69
C TYR A 197 -16.88 -6.03 -24.15
N LEU A 198 -18.04 -5.46 -24.45
CA LEU A 198 -18.41 -4.13 -23.93
C LEU A 198 -18.52 -4.13 -22.41
N LYS A 199 -19.07 -5.20 -21.83
CA LYS A 199 -19.12 -5.33 -20.38
C LYS A 199 -17.72 -5.40 -19.79
N ASP A 200 -16.85 -6.26 -20.30
CA ASP A 200 -15.48 -6.41 -19.81
C ASP A 200 -14.68 -5.10 -19.96
N LEU A 201 -14.86 -4.38 -21.06
CA LEU A 201 -14.24 -3.07 -21.29
C LEU A 201 -14.77 -2.01 -20.33
N SER A 202 -16.10 -1.94 -20.14
CA SER A 202 -16.72 -1.00 -19.21
C SER A 202 -16.29 -1.26 -17.77
N ASP A 203 -16.36 -2.52 -17.33
CA ASP A 203 -15.98 -2.95 -15.99
C ASP A 203 -14.50 -2.65 -15.71
N TYR A 204 -13.62 -2.89 -16.70
CA TYR A 204 -12.20 -2.54 -16.62
C TYR A 204 -11.97 -1.03 -16.48
N LEU A 205 -12.54 -0.23 -17.38
CA LEU A 205 -12.34 1.23 -17.38
C LEU A 205 -12.90 1.88 -16.12
N GLU A 206 -14.07 1.42 -15.66
CA GLU A 206 -14.68 1.87 -14.41
C GLU A 206 -13.80 1.52 -13.21
N SER A 207 -13.36 0.26 -13.11
CA SER A 207 -12.48 -0.19 -12.03
C SER A 207 -11.15 0.59 -12.03
N PHE A 208 -10.53 0.77 -13.20
CA PHE A 208 -9.31 1.55 -13.34
C PHE A 208 -9.50 3.01 -12.91
N TYR A 209 -10.59 3.65 -13.30
CA TYR A 209 -10.88 5.03 -12.90
C TYR A 209 -11.07 5.15 -11.38
N ARG A 210 -11.85 4.25 -10.77
CA ARG A 210 -12.05 4.23 -9.31
C ARG A 210 -10.77 3.95 -8.53
N ARG A 211 -9.88 3.09 -9.05
CA ARG A 211 -8.57 2.81 -8.43
C ARG A 211 -7.60 3.99 -8.53
N THR A 212 -7.63 4.76 -9.63
CA THR A 212 -6.75 5.92 -9.83
C THR A 212 -7.27 7.21 -9.19
N HIS A 213 -8.59 7.36 -9.07
CA HIS A 213 -9.26 8.52 -8.49
C HIS A 213 -10.25 8.11 -7.39
N PRO A 214 -9.77 7.54 -6.27
CA PRO A 214 -10.64 7.02 -5.22
C PRO A 214 -11.51 8.09 -4.54
N LEU A 215 -11.08 9.35 -4.55
CA LEU A 215 -11.82 10.48 -3.98
C LEU A 215 -12.84 11.10 -4.95
N TYR A 216 -12.85 10.69 -6.21
CA TYR A 216 -13.80 11.19 -7.21
C TYR A 216 -15.07 10.36 -7.19
N ASP A 217 -16.23 11.02 -7.07
CA ASP A 217 -17.53 10.37 -7.12
C ASP A 217 -17.96 10.12 -8.57
N LEU A 218 -17.54 8.97 -9.10
CA LEU A 218 -17.92 8.54 -10.45
C LEU A 218 -19.41 8.18 -10.55
N ASP A 219 -20.06 7.85 -9.43
CA ASP A 219 -21.46 7.42 -9.42
C ASP A 219 -22.39 8.58 -9.80
N VAL A 220 -22.04 9.82 -9.45
CA VAL A 220 -22.76 11.02 -9.90
C VAL A 220 -22.74 11.14 -11.43
N ASP A 221 -21.59 10.97 -12.06
CA ASP A 221 -21.46 11.05 -13.52
C ASP A 221 -22.18 9.89 -14.23
N LEU A 222 -22.11 8.68 -13.68
CA LEU A 222 -22.80 7.52 -14.24
C LEU A 222 -24.33 7.65 -14.11
N ASN A 223 -24.82 8.16 -12.98
CA ASN A 223 -26.24 8.40 -12.76
C ASN A 223 -26.77 9.53 -13.65
N THR A 224 -26.03 10.63 -13.79
CA THR A 224 -26.40 11.71 -14.71
C THR A 224 -26.42 11.20 -16.14
N LEU A 225 -25.42 10.43 -16.57
CA LEU A 225 -25.41 9.77 -17.87
C LEU A 225 -26.63 8.84 -18.06
N PHE A 226 -26.98 8.05 -17.04
CA PHE A 226 -28.15 7.17 -17.11
C PHE A 226 -29.45 7.95 -17.30
N THR A 227 -29.67 9.03 -16.54
CA THR A 227 -30.86 9.87 -16.70
C THR A 227 -30.93 10.55 -18.07
N GLU A 228 -29.81 11.09 -18.55
CA GLU A 228 -29.74 11.63 -19.91
C GLU A 228 -29.96 10.55 -20.98
N PHE A 229 -29.40 9.36 -20.78
CA PHE A 229 -29.57 8.24 -21.69
C PHE A 229 -31.03 7.83 -21.79
N GLU A 230 -31.75 7.67 -20.67
CA GLU A 230 -33.17 7.30 -20.70
C GLU A 230 -33.99 8.32 -21.49
N THR A 231 -33.76 9.62 -21.28
CA THR A 231 -34.48 10.67 -22.03
C THR A 231 -34.18 10.62 -23.52
N LYS A 232 -32.91 10.47 -23.92
CA LYS A 232 -32.49 10.37 -25.33
C LYS A 232 -32.93 9.05 -25.96
N TRP A 233 -32.95 7.97 -25.17
CA TRP A 233 -33.40 6.66 -25.61
C TRP A 233 -34.87 6.73 -25.97
N ASP A 234 -35.71 7.28 -25.09
CA ASP A 234 -37.16 7.49 -25.30
C ASP A 234 -37.49 8.41 -26.45
N ALA A 235 -36.67 9.43 -26.69
CA ALA A 235 -36.76 10.26 -27.89
C ALA A 235 -36.28 9.54 -29.18
N GLY A 236 -35.53 8.44 -29.05
CA GLY A 236 -34.94 7.72 -30.19
C GLY A 236 -33.71 8.41 -30.81
N GLU A 237 -33.07 9.32 -30.07
CA GLU A 237 -31.99 10.21 -30.55
C GLU A 237 -30.58 9.67 -30.27
N VAL A 238 -30.46 8.42 -29.78
CA VAL A 238 -29.16 7.84 -29.44
C VAL A 238 -28.35 7.51 -30.71
N SER A 239 -27.17 8.11 -30.82
CA SER A 239 -26.23 7.94 -31.94
C SER A 239 -25.94 6.47 -32.23
N GLY A 240 -26.11 6.03 -33.48
CA GLY A 240 -25.85 4.64 -33.91
C GLY A 240 -26.96 3.64 -33.58
N TRP A 241 -28.04 4.09 -32.92
CA TRP A 241 -29.18 3.25 -32.53
C TRP A 241 -30.54 3.74 -33.07
N THR A 242 -30.54 4.77 -33.92
CA THR A 242 -31.74 5.26 -34.63
C THR A 242 -32.35 4.14 -35.47
N TYR A 243 -33.63 3.84 -35.25
CA TYR A 243 -34.39 2.90 -36.07
C TYR A 243 -35.01 3.67 -37.23
N GLU A 244 -34.43 3.60 -38.43
CA GLU A 244 -35.09 4.14 -39.63
C GLU A 244 -36.41 3.40 -39.88
N GLU A 245 -37.46 4.12 -40.29
CA GLU A 245 -38.79 3.54 -40.56
C GLU A 245 -38.75 2.42 -41.63
N SER A 246 -37.71 2.37 -42.45
CA SER A 246 -37.52 1.49 -43.60
C SER A 246 -36.76 0.18 -43.33
N GLU A 247 -36.25 -0.09 -42.13
CA GLU A 247 -35.63 -1.39 -41.83
C GLU A 247 -36.71 -2.49 -41.66
N ASN A 248 -37.11 -3.08 -42.79
CA ASN A 248 -37.98 -4.25 -42.98
C ASN A 248 -38.51 -4.90 -41.67
N THR A 249 -39.72 -4.49 -41.29
CA THR A 249 -40.55 -5.13 -40.25
C THR A 249 -41.23 -6.42 -40.73
N GLU A 250 -40.79 -7.01 -41.84
CA GLU A 250 -41.30 -8.29 -42.30
C GLU A 250 -40.55 -9.42 -41.60
N GLY A 251 -41.12 -9.90 -40.50
CA GLY A 251 -40.67 -11.15 -39.91
C GLY A 251 -41.54 -11.62 -38.76
N ILE A 252 -41.71 -12.95 -38.67
CA ILE A 252 -42.50 -13.61 -37.62
C ILE A 252 -41.58 -13.92 -36.44
N TRP A 253 -42.02 -13.59 -35.23
CA TRP A 253 -41.29 -13.88 -34.01
C TRP A 253 -41.78 -15.16 -33.35
N CYS A 254 -40.83 -15.96 -32.89
CA CYS A 254 -41.11 -17.10 -32.03
C CYS A 254 -40.79 -16.75 -30.58
N GLU A 255 -41.81 -16.74 -29.73
CA GLU A 255 -41.68 -16.53 -28.28
C GLU A 255 -40.82 -17.62 -27.62
N ALA A 256 -41.03 -18.90 -27.98
CA ALA A 256 -40.24 -20.01 -27.45
C ALA A 256 -38.76 -19.96 -27.79
N CYS A 257 -38.41 -19.48 -28.98
CA CYS A 257 -37.02 -19.43 -29.44
C CYS A 257 -36.36 -18.07 -29.28
N THR A 258 -37.12 -17.04 -28.88
CA THR A 258 -36.72 -15.62 -28.88
C THR A 258 -35.98 -15.20 -30.15
N LYS A 259 -36.50 -15.63 -31.30
CA LYS A 259 -35.90 -15.45 -32.62
C LYS A 259 -36.89 -14.94 -33.64
N LEU A 260 -36.38 -14.15 -34.57
CA LEU A 260 -37.13 -13.53 -35.65
C LEU A 260 -36.84 -14.20 -36.98
N TYR A 261 -37.88 -14.47 -37.75
CA TYR A 261 -37.84 -15.20 -39.01
C TYR A 261 -38.37 -14.31 -40.12
N SER A 262 -37.55 -14.00 -41.11
CA SER A 262 -37.91 -13.10 -42.21
C SER A 262 -38.96 -13.65 -43.18
N LYS A 263 -39.18 -14.97 -43.21
CA LYS A 263 -40.16 -15.64 -44.08
C LYS A 263 -40.99 -16.65 -43.31
N GLN A 264 -42.29 -16.71 -43.61
CA GLN A 264 -43.23 -17.70 -43.03
C GLN A 264 -42.74 -19.14 -43.24
N THR A 265 -42.19 -19.46 -44.40
CA THR A 265 -41.68 -20.81 -44.69
C THR A 265 -40.52 -21.25 -43.79
N VAL A 266 -39.66 -20.31 -43.39
CA VAL A 266 -38.54 -20.59 -42.48
C VAL A 266 -39.06 -20.67 -41.03
N TYR A 267 -40.06 -19.86 -40.68
CA TYR A 267 -40.76 -19.96 -39.42
C TYR A 267 -41.44 -21.33 -39.28
N ASP A 268 -42.23 -21.78 -40.24
CA ASP A 268 -42.93 -23.06 -40.16
C ASP A 268 -41.96 -24.26 -40.08
N ALA A 269 -40.82 -24.16 -40.75
CA ALA A 269 -39.75 -25.16 -40.65
C ALA A 269 -39.08 -25.16 -39.26
N HIS A 270 -38.91 -23.99 -38.63
CA HIS A 270 -38.29 -23.89 -37.31
C HIS A 270 -39.15 -24.49 -36.20
N LEU A 271 -40.49 -24.40 -36.29
CA LEU A 271 -41.42 -24.96 -35.30
C LEU A 271 -41.23 -26.48 -35.14
N LYS A 272 -40.81 -27.16 -36.22
CA LYS A 272 -40.53 -28.61 -36.23
C LYS A 272 -39.11 -28.95 -35.78
N SER A 273 -38.26 -27.96 -35.52
CA SER A 273 -36.85 -28.20 -35.16
C SER A 273 -36.72 -28.68 -33.70
N LYS A 274 -35.76 -29.58 -33.45
CA LYS A 274 -35.45 -30.08 -32.09
C LYS A 274 -35.15 -28.95 -31.08
N ARG A 275 -34.65 -27.82 -31.58
CA ARG A 275 -34.30 -26.65 -30.77
C ARG A 275 -35.53 -25.87 -30.32
N HIS A 276 -36.54 -25.72 -31.19
CA HIS A 276 -37.83 -25.13 -30.84
C HIS A 276 -38.59 -26.00 -29.84
N LEU A 277 -38.68 -27.31 -30.10
CA LEU A 277 -39.38 -28.24 -29.22
C LEU A 277 -38.82 -28.23 -27.79
N LYS A 278 -37.50 -28.26 -27.61
CA LYS A 278 -36.87 -28.16 -26.28
C LYS A 278 -37.12 -26.81 -25.59
N ALA A 279 -37.17 -25.72 -26.33
CA ALA A 279 -37.41 -24.39 -25.76
C ALA A 279 -38.89 -24.20 -25.40
N PHE A 280 -39.79 -24.74 -26.22
CA PHE A 280 -41.23 -24.78 -25.97
C PHE A 280 -41.57 -25.64 -24.74
N GLU A 281 -40.94 -26.81 -24.58
CA GLU A 281 -41.07 -27.65 -23.38
C GLU A 281 -40.63 -26.92 -22.10
N LYS A 282 -39.53 -26.15 -22.17
CA LYS A 282 -39.06 -25.32 -21.05
C LYS A 282 -40.03 -24.22 -20.68
N LEU A 283 -40.59 -23.50 -21.66
CA LEU A 283 -41.61 -22.47 -21.40
C LEU A 283 -42.87 -23.07 -20.80
N LYS A 284 -43.33 -24.21 -21.34
CA LYS A 284 -44.51 -24.91 -20.83
C LYS A 284 -44.34 -25.37 -19.38
N ALA A 285 -43.12 -25.74 -18.97
CA ALA A 285 -42.79 -26.09 -17.59
C ALA A 285 -42.81 -24.88 -16.63
N ILE A 286 -42.51 -23.68 -17.14
CA ILE A 286 -42.57 -22.43 -16.36
C ILE A 286 -44.03 -21.99 -16.18
N ASP A 287 -44.85 -22.03 -17.22
CA ASP A 287 -46.27 -21.65 -17.19
C ASP A 287 -47.13 -22.52 -16.26
N THR A 288 -46.74 -23.77 -16.00
CA THR A 288 -47.48 -24.64 -15.06
C THR A 288 -47.43 -24.19 -13.59
N THR A 289 -46.61 -23.19 -13.24
CA THR A 289 -46.59 -22.59 -11.89
C THR A 289 -47.41 -21.31 -11.76
N ALA A 290 -47.90 -20.75 -12.86
CA ALA A 290 -48.71 -19.54 -12.88
C ALA A 290 -50.02 -19.80 -13.63
N THR A 291 -51.03 -20.35 -12.95
CA THR A 291 -52.40 -20.38 -13.48
C THR A 291 -53.35 -19.72 -12.50
N THR A 292 -53.76 -18.49 -12.82
CA THR A 292 -55.18 -18.04 -12.81
C THR A 292 -55.28 -16.63 -13.41
N THR A 293 -55.44 -16.52 -14.72
CA THR A 293 -56.51 -15.73 -15.36
C THR A 293 -56.43 -15.92 -16.86
N GLY A 294 -57.60 -16.18 -17.46
CA GLY A 294 -57.72 -16.63 -18.83
C GLY A 294 -57.53 -15.55 -19.89
N THR A 295 -57.42 -16.07 -21.11
CA THR A 295 -57.63 -15.43 -22.40
C THR A 295 -56.46 -14.58 -22.90
N LYS A 296 -55.68 -15.14 -23.84
CA LYS A 296 -55.47 -14.51 -25.16
C LYS A 296 -55.03 -15.55 -26.19
N ALA A 297 -55.81 -15.58 -27.26
CA ALA A 297 -55.48 -16.28 -28.49
C ALA A 297 -54.15 -15.75 -29.05
N SER A 298 -53.44 -16.66 -29.72
CA SER A 298 -52.34 -16.39 -30.63
C SER A 298 -52.71 -15.28 -31.62
N SER A 299 -52.35 -14.03 -31.29
CA SER A 299 -52.31 -12.92 -32.24
C SER A 299 -50.88 -12.82 -32.72
N GLU A 300 -50.69 -12.73 -34.04
CA GLU A 300 -49.38 -12.44 -34.62
C GLU A 300 -48.79 -11.20 -33.91
N PRO A 301 -47.51 -11.25 -33.48
CA PRO A 301 -46.91 -10.08 -32.87
C PRO A 301 -46.91 -8.95 -33.89
N SER A 302 -47.56 -7.84 -33.55
CA SER A 302 -47.59 -6.66 -34.41
C SER A 302 -46.16 -6.14 -34.66
N SER A 303 -45.94 -5.49 -35.79
CA SER A 303 -44.63 -4.87 -36.12
C SER A 303 -44.12 -3.94 -35.01
N ASN A 304 -45.01 -3.30 -34.25
CA ASN A 304 -44.66 -2.48 -33.08
C ASN A 304 -44.14 -3.31 -31.91
N SER A 305 -44.79 -4.44 -31.57
CA SER A 305 -44.32 -5.33 -30.49
C SER A 305 -42.91 -5.90 -30.78
N LEU A 306 -42.61 -6.17 -32.04
CA LEU A 306 -41.28 -6.61 -32.48
C LEU A 306 -40.21 -5.54 -32.37
N LYS A 307 -40.55 -4.28 -32.69
CA LYS A 307 -39.65 -3.14 -32.50
C LYS A 307 -39.35 -2.92 -31.03
N GLU A 308 -40.35 -2.99 -30.16
CA GLU A 308 -40.19 -2.86 -28.71
C GLU A 308 -39.29 -3.95 -28.12
N LEU A 309 -39.46 -5.21 -28.53
CA LEU A 309 -38.60 -6.33 -28.10
C LEU A 309 -37.14 -6.16 -28.55
N ARG A 310 -36.91 -5.74 -29.81
CA ARG A 310 -35.56 -5.44 -30.31
C ARG A 310 -34.94 -4.26 -29.55
N ARG A 311 -35.71 -3.19 -29.35
CA ARG A 311 -35.30 -2.02 -28.57
C ARG A 311 -34.95 -2.41 -27.14
N ALA A 312 -35.74 -3.26 -26.48
CA ALA A 312 -35.41 -3.75 -25.14
C ALA A 312 -34.09 -4.54 -25.09
N LYS A 313 -33.80 -5.36 -26.11
CA LYS A 313 -32.53 -6.11 -26.21
C LYS A 313 -31.33 -5.22 -26.52
N ASP A 314 -31.54 -4.20 -27.35
CA ASP A 314 -30.51 -3.27 -27.81
C ASP A 314 -30.15 -2.23 -26.74
N ARG A 315 -31.11 -1.88 -25.87
CA ARG A 315 -30.94 -0.91 -24.78
C ARG A 315 -29.69 -1.12 -23.91
N PRO A 316 -29.42 -2.30 -23.33
CA PRO A 316 -28.21 -2.51 -22.51
C PRO A 316 -26.92 -2.32 -23.30
N VAL A 317 -26.88 -2.72 -24.59
CA VAL A 317 -25.71 -2.53 -25.45
C VAL A 317 -25.50 -1.04 -25.72
N ALA A 318 -26.57 -0.33 -26.05
CA ALA A 318 -26.52 1.11 -26.30
C ALA A 318 -26.06 1.91 -25.08
N PHE A 319 -26.51 1.52 -23.89
CA PHE A 319 -26.09 2.16 -22.64
C PHE A 319 -24.60 1.95 -22.37
N LEU A 320 -24.09 0.70 -22.50
CA LEU A 320 -22.67 0.40 -22.33
C LEU A 320 -21.79 1.21 -23.31
N GLU A 321 -22.21 1.39 -24.56
CA GLU A 321 -21.49 2.24 -25.52
C GLU A 321 -21.39 3.69 -25.05
N GLN A 322 -22.46 4.25 -24.45
CA GLN A 322 -22.42 5.61 -23.89
C GLN A 322 -21.57 5.69 -22.62
N GLN A 323 -21.62 4.66 -21.78
CA GLN A 323 -20.79 4.58 -20.58
C GLN A 323 -19.30 4.55 -20.94
N ILE A 324 -18.90 3.74 -21.92
CA ILE A 324 -17.51 3.70 -22.40
C ILE A 324 -17.12 5.02 -23.07
N LYS A 325 -18.02 5.69 -23.81
CA LYS A 325 -17.77 7.04 -24.36
C LYS A 325 -17.49 8.07 -23.25
N LEU A 326 -18.20 8.00 -22.13
CA LEU A 326 -17.95 8.87 -20.97
C LEU A 326 -16.60 8.54 -20.31
N LEU A 327 -16.36 7.27 -19.98
CA LEU A 327 -15.12 6.81 -19.36
C LEU A 327 -13.90 7.10 -20.24
N GLY A 328 -14.02 6.92 -21.56
CA GLY A 328 -12.97 7.25 -22.53
C GLY A 328 -12.60 8.73 -22.55
N LYS A 329 -13.58 9.62 -22.37
CA LYS A 329 -13.33 11.07 -22.23
C LYS A 329 -12.61 11.39 -20.92
N LEU A 330 -13.06 10.80 -19.81
CA LEU A 330 -12.46 11.01 -18.49
C LEU A 330 -11.01 10.47 -18.44
N LEU A 331 -10.73 9.36 -19.12
CA LEU A 331 -9.43 8.70 -19.17
C LEU A 331 -8.53 9.18 -20.32
N ASN A 332 -8.87 10.29 -21.00
CA ASN A 332 -8.14 10.74 -22.18
C ASN A 332 -6.66 11.07 -21.89
N SER A 333 -6.33 11.59 -20.70
CA SER A 333 -4.93 11.79 -20.30
C SER A 333 -4.15 10.48 -20.26
N PHE A 334 -4.69 9.47 -19.55
CA PHE A 334 -4.11 8.13 -19.46
C PHE A 334 -3.98 7.47 -20.83
N ARG A 335 -4.92 7.73 -21.75
CA ARG A 335 -4.88 7.25 -23.12
C ARG A 335 -3.66 7.77 -23.87
N VAL A 336 -3.40 9.07 -23.78
CA VAL A 336 -2.24 9.72 -24.41
C VAL A 336 -0.94 9.19 -23.80
N ASP A 337 -0.88 9.08 -22.48
CA ASP A 337 0.29 8.58 -21.76
C ASP A 337 0.58 7.10 -22.09
N THR A 338 -0.46 6.27 -22.15
CA THR A 338 -0.36 4.85 -22.53
C THR A 338 0.16 4.71 -23.95
N LYS A 339 -0.37 5.50 -24.89
CA LYS A 339 0.08 5.49 -26.28
C LYS A 339 1.55 5.90 -26.40
N ALA A 340 1.95 6.99 -25.75
CA ALA A 340 3.34 7.44 -25.75
C ALA A 340 4.27 6.37 -25.14
N ASN A 341 3.82 5.67 -24.09
CA ASN A 341 4.56 4.57 -23.49
C ASN A 341 4.73 3.38 -24.44
N VAL A 342 3.66 2.98 -25.12
CA VAL A 342 3.68 1.89 -26.10
C VAL A 342 4.60 2.23 -27.28
N GLU A 343 4.52 3.45 -27.81
CA GLU A 343 5.38 3.91 -28.91
C GLU A 343 6.87 3.93 -28.50
N ARG A 344 7.17 4.43 -27.29
CA ARG A 344 8.52 4.41 -26.72
C ARG A 344 9.03 2.98 -26.57
N ARG A 345 8.24 2.10 -25.92
CA ARG A 345 8.57 0.67 -25.74
C ARG A 345 8.70 -0.08 -27.06
N ALA A 346 8.00 0.33 -28.11
CA ALA A 346 8.15 -0.26 -29.44
C ALA A 346 9.45 0.16 -30.14
N ALA A 347 10.00 1.33 -29.81
CA ALA A 347 11.27 1.82 -30.36
C ALA A 347 12.51 1.25 -29.65
N LEU A 348 12.36 0.76 -28.42
CA LEU A 348 13.42 0.19 -27.59
C LEU A 348 13.85 -1.21 -28.08
N THR A 349 15.15 -1.48 -28.07
CA THR A 349 15.71 -2.82 -28.28
C THR A 349 15.42 -3.73 -27.08
N ASP A 350 15.51 -5.05 -27.27
CA ASP A 350 15.22 -6.00 -26.19
C ASP A 350 16.12 -5.80 -24.96
N LYS A 351 17.38 -5.41 -25.17
CA LYS A 351 18.32 -5.10 -24.09
C LYS A 351 17.89 -3.84 -23.32
N GLU A 352 17.52 -2.78 -24.03
CA GLU A 352 17.08 -1.54 -23.38
C GLU A 352 15.74 -1.72 -22.66
N ARG A 353 14.82 -2.52 -23.22
CA ARG A 353 13.56 -2.89 -22.56
C ARG A 353 13.80 -3.65 -21.26
N GLN A 354 14.74 -4.60 -21.26
CA GLN A 354 15.08 -5.34 -20.05
C GLN A 354 15.73 -4.43 -18.99
N GLN A 355 16.58 -3.50 -19.42
CA GLN A 355 17.19 -2.50 -18.52
C GLN A 355 16.14 -1.56 -17.92
N GLU A 356 15.15 -1.09 -18.68
CA GLU A 356 14.07 -0.23 -18.15
C GLU A 356 13.24 -0.97 -17.08
N ILE A 357 13.00 -2.27 -17.25
CA ILE A 357 12.32 -3.10 -16.25
C ILE A 357 13.18 -3.25 -14.98
N GLU A 358 14.46 -3.58 -15.12
CA GLU A 358 15.38 -3.76 -14.00
C GLU A 358 15.57 -2.44 -13.21
N GLU A 359 15.75 -1.32 -13.90
CA GLU A 359 15.84 0.01 -13.28
C GLU A 359 14.55 0.41 -12.54
N TYR A 360 13.39 0.03 -13.08
CA TYR A 360 12.10 0.26 -12.41
C TYR A 360 11.97 -0.59 -11.15
N GLU A 361 12.27 -1.89 -11.23
CA GLU A 361 12.24 -2.81 -10.08
C GLU A 361 13.22 -2.36 -8.98
N GLU A 362 14.43 -1.92 -9.35
CA GLU A 362 15.41 -1.37 -8.41
C GLU A 362 14.93 -0.10 -7.73
N ARG A 363 14.33 0.83 -8.48
CA ARG A 363 13.79 2.08 -7.93
C ARG A 363 12.67 1.79 -6.95
N GLU A 364 11.78 0.87 -7.30
CA GLU A 364 10.67 0.46 -6.44
C GLU A 364 11.17 -0.26 -5.18
N ALA A 365 12.21 -1.09 -5.30
CA ALA A 365 12.86 -1.72 -4.14
C ALA A 365 13.52 -0.70 -3.21
N LYS A 366 14.19 0.33 -3.76
CA LYS A 366 14.78 1.42 -2.98
C LYS A 366 13.72 2.24 -2.25
N GLU A 367 12.64 2.60 -2.94
CA GLU A 367 11.51 3.33 -2.33
C GLU A 367 10.88 2.51 -1.19
N ARG A 368 10.70 1.19 -1.36
CA ARG A 368 10.22 0.29 -0.30
C ARG A 368 11.16 0.24 0.92
N LEU A 369 12.47 0.18 0.71
CA LEU A 369 13.46 0.14 1.79
C LEU A 369 13.51 1.47 2.57
N GLU A 370 13.47 2.60 1.86
CA GLU A 370 13.46 3.93 2.47
C GLU A 370 12.18 4.15 3.28
N ALA A 371 11.05 3.74 2.74
CA ALA A 371 9.76 3.69 3.39
C ALA A 371 9.75 2.87 4.70
N GLU A 372 10.37 1.70 4.70
CA GLU A 372 10.51 0.85 5.89
C GLU A 372 11.40 1.54 6.94
N ARG A 373 12.52 2.12 6.51
CA ARG A 373 13.41 2.91 7.38
C ARG A 373 12.70 4.10 8.02
N GLN A 374 11.89 4.84 7.26
CA GLN A 374 11.10 5.96 7.79
C GLN A 374 10.05 5.50 8.81
N ALA A 375 9.44 4.34 8.59
CA ALA A 375 8.49 3.77 9.55
C ALA A 375 9.19 3.33 10.85
N GLU A 376 10.36 2.70 10.77
CA GLU A 376 11.17 2.34 11.95
C GLU A 376 11.61 3.58 12.75
N LEU A 377 12.02 4.65 12.05
CA LEU A 377 12.37 5.93 12.68
C LEU A 377 11.17 6.54 13.40
N ALA A 378 9.98 6.54 12.79
CA ALA A 378 8.75 7.06 13.40
C ALA A 378 8.33 6.29 14.67
N ILE A 379 8.58 4.98 14.73
CA ILE A 379 8.31 4.16 15.92
C ILE A 379 9.30 4.47 17.06
N ASN A 380 10.56 4.74 16.74
CA ASN A 380 11.59 5.04 17.72
C ASN A 380 11.59 6.50 18.20
N SER A 381 11.09 7.45 17.39
CA SER A 381 10.90 8.85 17.78
C SER A 381 9.47 9.09 18.22
N GLY A 382 9.15 8.75 19.47
CA GLY A 382 7.84 9.05 20.05
C GLY A 382 7.48 10.55 20.00
N GLY A 383 6.53 10.89 19.12
CA GLY A 383 5.71 12.10 19.18
C GLY A 383 6.43 13.44 19.00
N GLY A 384 6.46 13.95 17.77
CA GLY A 384 6.85 15.33 17.52
C GLY A 384 6.77 15.72 16.04
N ALA A 385 5.58 16.07 15.57
CA ALA A 385 5.39 16.69 14.26
C ALA A 385 6.12 18.05 14.23
N GLY A 386 7.12 18.15 13.36
CA GLY A 386 7.86 19.37 13.07
C GLY A 386 8.16 19.44 11.58
N ASN A 387 7.34 20.24 10.89
CA ASN A 387 7.40 20.60 9.48
C ASN A 387 8.83 21.02 9.06
N GLY A 388 9.33 20.49 7.94
CA GLY A 388 10.62 20.89 7.34
C GLY A 388 10.63 20.59 5.85
N GLU A 389 10.59 21.65 5.05
CA GLU A 389 10.62 21.65 3.59
C GLU A 389 11.77 20.81 3.01
N ALA A 390 11.45 20.04 1.97
CA ALA A 390 12.44 19.40 1.11
C ALA A 390 13.14 20.47 0.27
N VAL A 391 14.45 20.59 0.45
CA VAL A 391 15.36 21.17 -0.54
C VAL A 391 16.33 20.05 -0.93
N ASP A 392 16.28 19.70 -2.20
CA ASP A 392 17.20 18.82 -2.89
C ASP A 392 18.49 19.61 -3.18
N ASP A 393 19.60 19.22 -2.54
CA ASP A 393 20.92 18.95 -3.17
C ASP A 393 21.97 18.60 -2.10
N ASP A 394 22.62 17.46 -2.32
CA ASP A 394 23.97 17.04 -1.89
C ASP A 394 24.35 16.89 -0.39
N GLU A 395 24.65 15.62 -0.05
CA GLU A 395 25.64 15.07 0.91
C GLU A 395 25.70 15.61 2.36
N ASP A 396 25.49 14.68 3.30
CA ASP A 396 25.84 14.73 4.74
C ASP A 396 25.27 15.89 5.58
N ASP A 397 24.09 15.71 6.16
CA ASP A 397 23.72 16.43 7.39
C ASP A 397 22.79 15.58 8.29
N GLU A 398 23.39 14.83 9.23
CA GLU A 398 22.71 14.34 10.43
C GLU A 398 22.00 15.52 11.14
N ALA A 399 20.71 15.36 11.43
CA ALA A 399 19.84 16.36 12.03
C ALA A 399 20.55 17.22 13.10
N ARG A 400 20.77 18.51 12.80
CA ARG A 400 21.43 19.47 13.69
C ARG A 400 20.57 19.78 14.91
N ILE A 401 20.64 18.92 15.92
CA ILE A 401 20.21 19.19 17.29
C ILE A 401 20.95 20.46 17.76
N TYR A 402 20.20 21.51 18.16
CA TYR A 402 20.75 22.81 18.58
C TYR A 402 21.75 22.65 19.74
N ASN A 403 23.03 22.59 19.39
CA ASN A 403 24.15 22.36 20.30
C ASN A 403 25.18 23.48 20.15
N PRO A 404 24.87 24.70 20.62
CA PRO A 404 25.70 25.89 20.43
C PRO A 404 27.08 25.79 21.10
N LEU A 405 27.26 24.84 22.02
CA LEU A 405 28.54 24.56 22.71
C LEU A 405 29.26 23.31 22.19
N LYS A 406 28.75 22.66 21.13
CA LYS A 406 29.29 21.40 20.54
C LYS A 406 29.62 20.33 21.61
N LEU A 407 28.78 20.22 22.63
CA LEU A 407 28.94 19.24 23.70
C LEU A 407 28.62 17.83 23.19
N PRO A 408 29.35 16.78 23.58
CA PRO A 408 29.03 15.41 23.21
C PRO A 408 27.58 15.04 23.56
N LEU A 409 26.92 14.30 22.67
CA LEU A 409 25.54 13.87 22.88
C LEU A 409 25.52 12.74 23.92
N GLY A 410 24.57 12.80 24.83
CA GLY A 410 24.32 11.72 25.77
C GLY A 410 23.65 10.52 25.09
N TRP A 411 23.43 9.46 25.86
CA TRP A 411 22.60 8.32 25.45
C TRP A 411 21.13 8.69 25.15
N ASP A 412 20.69 9.88 25.58
CA ASP A 412 19.36 10.48 25.32
C ASP A 412 19.34 11.35 24.04
N GLY A 413 20.41 11.34 23.22
CA GLY A 413 20.52 12.15 22.00
C GLY A 413 20.62 13.66 22.21
N LYS A 414 20.46 14.16 23.44
CA LYS A 414 20.58 15.58 23.80
C LYS A 414 22.02 15.94 24.21
N PRO A 415 22.46 17.20 23.98
CA PRO A 415 23.76 17.67 24.46
C PRO A 415 23.87 17.50 25.98
N ILE A 416 24.96 16.88 26.44
CA ILE A 416 25.21 16.66 27.87
C ILE A 416 25.31 18.01 28.60
N PRO A 417 24.73 18.17 29.81
CA PRO A 417 24.84 19.40 30.58
C PRO A 417 26.30 19.84 30.79
N TYR A 418 26.58 21.13 30.61
CA TYR A 418 27.95 21.69 30.64
C TYR A 418 28.74 21.42 31.93
N TRP A 419 28.07 21.36 33.08
CA TRP A 419 28.70 21.03 34.36
C TRP A 419 29.17 19.56 34.41
N LEU A 420 28.44 18.64 33.78
CA LEU A 420 28.78 17.23 33.70
C LEU A 420 29.96 17.00 32.74
N TYR A 421 29.99 17.77 31.64
CA TYR A 421 31.12 17.83 30.72
C TYR A 421 32.41 18.30 31.42
N LYS A 422 32.33 19.33 32.27
CA LYS A 422 33.46 19.79 33.11
C LYS A 422 33.85 18.77 34.19
N LEU A 423 32.87 18.17 34.87
CA LEU A 423 33.11 17.22 35.95
C LEU A 423 33.86 15.97 35.47
N HIS A 424 33.46 15.42 34.33
CA HIS A 424 34.11 14.25 33.74
C HIS A 424 35.35 14.59 32.88
N GLY A 425 35.72 15.87 32.80
CA GLY A 425 36.91 16.31 32.09
C GLY A 425 36.88 16.07 30.57
N LEU A 426 35.70 16.00 29.95
CA LEU A 426 35.55 15.77 28.51
C LEU A 426 36.09 16.93 27.66
N GLY A 427 36.35 18.10 28.27
CA GLY A 427 37.00 19.24 27.60
C GLY A 427 38.51 19.24 27.64
N VAL A 428 39.14 18.17 28.15
CA VAL A 428 40.60 18.00 28.08
C VAL A 428 40.91 17.07 26.92
N GLU A 429 41.65 17.60 25.94
CA GLU A 429 42.06 16.88 24.73
C GLU A 429 43.32 16.05 25.00
N TYR A 430 43.26 14.75 24.68
CA TYR A 430 44.41 13.84 24.72
C TYR A 430 44.69 13.32 23.31
N LYS A 431 45.92 13.46 22.84
CA LYS A 431 46.33 13.02 21.50
C LYS A 431 47.09 11.70 21.57
N CYS A 432 46.83 10.78 20.65
CA CYS A 432 47.55 9.52 20.53
C CYS A 432 48.17 9.40 19.13
N GLU A 433 49.51 9.45 19.06
CA GLU A 433 50.29 9.40 17.81
C GLU A 433 50.16 8.03 17.13
N ILE A 434 50.16 6.96 17.93
CA ILE A 434 49.98 5.56 17.46
C ILE A 434 48.63 5.37 16.74
N CYS A 435 47.61 6.16 17.10
CA CYS A 435 46.29 6.14 16.46
C CYS A 435 46.16 7.14 15.29
N SER A 436 47.27 7.58 14.69
CA SER A 436 47.31 8.63 13.66
C SER A 436 46.86 9.99 14.20
N ASP A 437 47.46 10.42 15.31
CA ASP A 437 47.19 11.71 16.00
C ASP A 437 45.71 11.96 16.35
N PHE A 438 44.96 10.87 16.58
CA PHE A 438 43.56 11.00 16.95
C PHE A 438 43.39 11.65 18.33
N VAL A 439 42.44 12.58 18.42
CA VAL A 439 42.14 13.34 19.63
C VAL A 439 41.01 12.65 20.41
N TYR A 440 41.33 12.19 21.61
CA TYR A 440 40.36 11.64 22.55
C TYR A 440 39.95 12.71 23.57
N MET A 441 38.64 12.88 23.71
CA MET A 441 38.04 13.83 24.65
C MET A 441 37.87 13.18 26.03
N GLY A 442 38.60 13.69 27.01
CA GLY A 442 38.56 13.24 28.40
C GLY A 442 39.36 11.98 28.71
N ARG A 443 39.87 11.91 29.95
CA ARG A 443 40.81 10.87 30.38
C ARG A 443 40.23 9.47 30.33
N LYS A 444 38.96 9.29 30.71
CA LYS A 444 38.31 7.96 30.71
C LYS A 444 38.18 7.37 29.30
N ASN A 445 37.87 8.21 28.31
CA ASN A 445 37.79 7.75 26.92
C ASN A 445 39.20 7.44 26.38
N PHE A 446 40.18 8.26 26.76
CA PHE A 446 41.59 8.00 26.48
C PHE A 446 42.15 6.75 27.20
N GLU A 447 41.64 6.33 28.36
CA GLU A 447 42.10 5.04 28.94
C GLU A 447 41.47 3.84 28.23
N ARG A 448 40.23 3.99 27.74
CA ARG A 448 39.53 2.92 27.01
C ARG A 448 40.16 2.66 25.64
N HIS A 449 40.67 3.69 24.96
CA HIS A 449 41.17 3.53 23.59
C HIS A 449 42.33 2.54 23.45
N PHE A 450 43.12 2.30 24.49
CA PHE A 450 44.21 1.30 24.47
C PHE A 450 43.71 -0.13 24.20
N GLN A 451 42.44 -0.41 24.53
CA GLN A 451 41.79 -1.71 24.29
C GLN A 451 40.96 -1.72 23.00
N GLU A 452 40.78 -0.58 22.34
CA GLU A 452 39.98 -0.46 21.13
C GLU A 452 40.74 -0.99 19.90
N SER A 453 39.99 -1.47 18.91
CA SER A 453 40.54 -2.10 17.71
C SER A 453 41.49 -1.18 16.93
N ARG A 454 41.27 0.13 16.96
CA ARG A 454 42.11 1.13 16.28
C ARG A 454 43.52 1.18 16.86
N HIS A 455 43.64 1.24 18.19
CA HIS A 455 44.93 1.25 18.85
C HIS A 455 45.63 -0.11 18.72
N ALA A 456 44.88 -1.20 18.86
CA ALA A 456 45.41 -2.55 18.64
C ALA A 456 45.94 -2.75 17.21
N PHE A 457 45.27 -2.15 16.21
CA PHE A 457 45.74 -2.15 14.82
C PHE A 457 47.00 -1.29 14.65
N GLY A 458 47.06 -0.10 15.27
CA GLY A 458 48.26 0.74 15.28
C GLY A 458 49.47 0.02 15.87
N MET A 459 49.30 -0.64 17.02
CA MET A 459 50.34 -1.45 17.66
C MET A 459 50.78 -2.63 16.77
N ARG A 460 49.82 -3.30 16.12
CA ARG A 460 50.12 -4.39 15.17
C ARG A 460 50.88 -3.91 13.95
N ALA A 461 50.55 -2.72 13.42
CA ALA A 461 51.25 -2.12 12.28
C ALA A 461 52.70 -1.75 12.64
N LEU A 462 52.96 -1.36 13.89
CA LEU A 462 54.30 -1.12 14.43
C LEU A 462 55.06 -2.43 14.77
N GLY A 463 54.41 -3.59 14.66
CA GLY A 463 55.00 -4.89 15.01
C GLY A 463 55.16 -5.12 16.52
N LEU A 464 54.48 -4.34 17.35
CA LEU A 464 54.54 -4.43 18.81
C LEU A 464 53.31 -5.18 19.37
N PRO A 465 53.47 -6.03 20.41
CA PRO A 465 52.35 -6.70 21.05
C PRO A 465 51.52 -5.70 21.87
N ASN A 466 50.18 -5.71 21.70
CA ASN A 466 49.27 -4.88 22.50
C ASN A 466 49.09 -5.48 23.91
N SER A 467 50.09 -5.28 24.77
CA SER A 467 50.10 -5.72 26.17
C SER A 467 49.95 -4.53 27.13
N LYS A 468 49.61 -4.81 28.40
CA LYS A 468 49.46 -3.78 29.44
C LYS A 468 50.73 -2.94 29.66
N HIS A 469 51.91 -3.44 29.30
CA HIS A 469 53.16 -2.70 29.40
C HIS A 469 53.18 -1.44 28.54
N PHE A 470 52.40 -1.40 27.46
CA PHE A 470 52.33 -0.26 26.53
C PHE A 470 51.16 0.69 26.80
N HIS A 471 50.40 0.48 27.89
CA HIS A 471 49.36 1.42 28.28
C HIS A 471 49.96 2.76 28.69
N GLU A 472 49.26 3.86 28.39
CA GLU A 472 49.70 5.25 28.61
C GLU A 472 50.83 5.75 27.70
N ILE A 473 51.34 4.93 26.78
CA ILE A 473 52.31 5.36 25.78
C ILE A 473 51.58 5.85 24.55
N THR A 474 51.78 7.13 24.22
CA THR A 474 51.14 7.76 23.06
C THR A 474 52.06 7.94 21.89
N ARG A 475 53.36 8.15 22.16
CA ARG A 475 54.37 8.42 21.15
C ARG A 475 54.96 7.14 20.59
N ILE A 476 55.20 7.16 19.28
CA ILE A 476 55.74 5.99 18.58
C ILE A 476 57.20 5.73 19.02
N GLU A 477 57.99 6.80 19.18
CA GLU A 477 59.38 6.73 19.63
C GLU A 477 59.51 6.06 21.01
N ASP A 478 58.66 6.46 21.97
CA ASP A 478 58.64 5.93 23.33
C ASP A 478 58.22 4.45 23.35
N ALA A 479 57.29 4.06 22.47
CA ALA A 479 56.86 2.67 22.35
C ALA A 479 58.00 1.77 21.86
N PHE A 480 58.81 2.22 20.89
CA PHE A 480 59.99 1.50 20.44
C PHE A 480 61.09 1.44 21.50
N ALA A 481 61.35 2.54 22.21
CA ALA A 481 62.32 2.58 23.30
C ALA A 481 61.95 1.60 24.43
N LEU A 482 60.66 1.54 24.80
CA LEU A 482 60.20 0.57 25.79
C LEU A 482 60.29 -0.87 25.28
N ALA A 483 59.94 -1.12 24.02
CA ALA A 483 60.05 -2.45 23.43
C ALA A 483 61.49 -2.97 23.39
N GLU A 484 62.45 -2.10 23.07
CA GLU A 484 63.88 -2.43 23.11
C GLU A 484 64.35 -2.73 24.54
N LYS A 485 63.90 -1.92 25.51
CA LYS A 485 64.19 -2.15 26.93
C LYS A 485 63.64 -3.50 27.42
N LEU A 486 62.36 -3.80 27.16
CA LEU A 486 61.74 -5.08 27.53
C LEU A 486 62.41 -6.27 26.84
N LYS A 487 62.84 -6.11 25.58
CA LYS A 487 63.60 -7.14 24.87
C LYS A 487 64.98 -7.37 25.48
N SER A 488 65.65 -6.31 25.93
CA SER A 488 66.95 -6.40 26.60
C SER A 488 66.83 -7.05 27.98
N GLU A 489 65.81 -6.68 28.75
CA GLU A 489 65.52 -7.25 30.08
C GLU A 489 65.11 -8.73 29.95
N GLY A 490 64.22 -9.06 29.02
CA GLY A 490 63.83 -10.45 28.76
C GLY A 490 65.00 -11.32 28.26
N ARG A 491 65.88 -10.78 27.40
CA ARG A 491 67.13 -11.48 27.02
C ARG A 491 68.08 -11.66 28.19
N ALA A 492 68.20 -10.66 29.06
CA ALA A 492 69.04 -10.76 30.25
C ALA A 492 68.48 -11.77 31.26
N GLU A 493 67.16 -11.85 31.40
CA GLU A 493 66.47 -12.84 32.25
C GLU A 493 66.65 -14.26 31.72
N ILE A 494 66.40 -14.50 30.42
CA ILE A 494 66.65 -15.80 29.77
C ILE A 494 68.13 -16.19 29.88
N PHE A 495 69.04 -15.24 29.60
CA PHE A 495 70.48 -15.50 29.73
C PHE A 495 70.86 -15.85 31.17
N ARG A 496 70.27 -15.17 32.16
CA ARG A 496 70.51 -15.46 33.57
C ARG A 496 70.01 -16.85 33.94
N ASP A 497 68.83 -17.24 33.47
CA ASP A 497 68.24 -18.55 33.71
C ASP A 497 69.09 -19.66 33.07
N GLU A 498 69.50 -19.50 31.80
CA GLU A 498 70.38 -20.44 31.10
C GLU A 498 71.77 -20.58 31.74
N THR A 499 72.27 -19.53 32.41
CA THR A 499 73.64 -19.49 32.95
C THR A 499 73.70 -19.81 34.45
N MET A 500 72.66 -19.52 35.23
CA MET A 500 72.61 -19.80 36.68
C MET A 500 72.01 -21.17 37.00
N GLU A 501 71.23 -21.76 36.08
CA GLU A 501 70.68 -23.10 36.29
C GLU A 501 71.76 -24.16 35.99
N GLU A 502 72.31 -24.69 37.08
CA GLU A 502 73.30 -25.77 37.10
C GLU A 502 72.58 -27.12 37.08
N LEU A 503 72.83 -27.94 36.06
CA LEU A 503 72.31 -29.30 35.89
C LEU A 503 73.45 -30.31 36.07
N GLU A 504 73.20 -31.35 36.86
CA GLU A 504 74.16 -32.42 37.15
C GLU A 504 73.88 -33.63 36.23
N ASP A 505 74.94 -34.23 35.66
CA ASP A 505 74.86 -35.47 34.88
C ASP A 505 74.83 -36.73 35.75
N ASP A 506 74.59 -37.90 35.14
CA ASP A 506 74.53 -39.19 35.86
C ASP A 506 75.88 -39.59 36.50
N GLU A 507 76.99 -38.93 36.11
CA GLU A 507 78.34 -39.10 36.66
C GLU A 507 78.69 -38.08 37.75
N GLY A 508 77.81 -37.11 38.03
CA GLY A 508 77.95 -36.10 39.07
C GLY A 508 78.68 -34.81 38.66
N ASN A 509 78.86 -34.56 37.35
CA ASN A 509 79.47 -33.33 36.84
C ASN A 509 78.41 -32.25 36.63
N VAL A 510 78.73 -31.02 37.03
CA VAL A 510 77.79 -29.89 36.99
C VAL A 510 78.07 -29.01 35.76
N TYR A 511 77.04 -28.82 34.93
CA TYR A 511 77.08 -27.98 33.72
C TYR A 511 76.00 -26.91 33.78
N ASN A 512 76.21 -25.77 33.10
CA ASN A 512 75.10 -24.86 32.84
C ASN A 512 74.11 -25.51 31.87
N ARG A 513 72.82 -25.15 31.99
CA ARG A 513 71.73 -25.75 31.23
C ARG A 513 72.00 -25.87 29.72
N LYS A 514 72.57 -24.83 29.12
CA LYS A 514 72.85 -24.81 27.68
C LYS A 514 73.94 -25.82 27.29
N THR A 515 75.03 -25.90 28.05
CA THR A 515 76.06 -26.93 27.83
C THR A 515 75.53 -28.33 28.07
N TYR A 516 74.71 -28.53 29.09
CA TYR A 516 74.09 -29.83 29.36
C TYR A 516 73.21 -30.28 28.19
N GLU A 517 72.30 -29.42 27.72
CA GLU A 517 71.42 -29.74 26.59
C GLU A 517 72.19 -29.96 25.28
N ASP A 518 73.25 -29.18 25.01
CA ASP A 518 74.06 -29.34 23.81
C ASP A 518 74.91 -30.62 23.85
N LEU A 519 75.48 -30.98 25.00
CA LEU A 519 76.21 -32.23 25.18
C LEU A 519 75.27 -33.45 25.12
N GLN A 520 74.06 -33.35 25.69
CA GLN A 520 73.03 -34.37 25.57
C GLN A 520 72.61 -34.57 24.10
N ARG A 521 72.41 -33.50 23.34
CA ARG A 521 72.09 -33.59 21.90
C ARG A 521 73.23 -34.19 21.07
N GLN A 522 74.48 -33.99 21.49
CA GLN A 522 75.65 -34.60 20.87
C GLN A 522 75.88 -36.05 21.32
N GLY A 523 75.12 -36.53 22.31
CA GLY A 523 75.22 -37.89 22.87
C GLY A 523 76.48 -38.10 23.71
N LEU A 524 77.01 -37.03 24.31
CA LEU A 524 78.24 -37.01 25.11
C LEU A 524 77.99 -37.02 26.62
N LEU A 525 76.72 -37.02 27.04
CA LEU A 525 76.25 -37.17 28.42
C LEU A 525 75.34 -38.39 28.53
#